data_AF-A0A7C2UZN6-F1
#
_entry.id   AF-A0A7C2UZN6-F1
#
_cell.length_a   1.000
_cell.length_b   1.000
_cell.length_c   1.000
_cell.angle_alpha   90.00
_cell.angle_beta   90.00
_cell.angle_gamma   90.00
#
_symmetry.space_group_name_H-M   'P 1'
#
loop_
_entity.id
_entity.type
_entity.pdbx_description
1 polymer ?
#
loop_
_entity_poly.entity_id
_entity_poly.type
_entity_poly.pdbx_seq_one_letter_code
_entity_poly.pdbx_strand_id
1 'polypeptide(L)'
;MDKGQLLDLIVGQEREAIIRTLAMMAYNPAIGRVLERGGVERFSDLMMETIPKFYGLVTPDHFERIHAEACERLLSSFKTARNETLSYGQAQKPLNVFLKVYVDWAKRPEPPLAEKLIPLLHCPLDSLLMEFIKREFPEEYERFIGGLRRRQIEHIAGRLGQSPKTIARAMGDEFSLTAINKELYLAWQELLRSLYPVKPVMLDIIWVHERRRLRESASSGQAG
;
A
#
# COMPACT_ATOMS: atom_id res chain seq x y z
N MET A 1 22.33 -8.08 36.40
CA MET A 1 22.28 -8.73 35.09
C MET A 1 23.71 -8.82 34.60
N ASP A 2 24.24 -10.03 34.43
CA ASP A 2 25.57 -10.21 33.86
C ASP A 2 25.54 -10.09 32.31
N LYS A 3 26.72 -10.13 31.68
CA LYS A 3 26.86 -9.96 30.22
C LYS A 3 26.14 -11.07 29.43
N GLY A 4 26.12 -12.31 29.94
CA GLY A 4 25.42 -13.42 29.30
C GLY A 4 23.91 -13.23 29.35
N GLN A 5 23.38 -12.89 30.52
CA GLN A 5 21.96 -12.59 30.71
C GLN A 5 21.49 -11.41 29.85
N LEU A 6 22.33 -10.38 29.68
CA LEU A 6 22.03 -9.25 28.80
C LEU A 6 22.02 -9.67 27.31
N LEU A 7 22.97 -10.52 26.89
CA LEU A 7 23.01 -11.03 25.51
C LEU A 7 21.77 -11.88 25.21
N ASP A 8 21.38 -12.78 26.11
CA ASP A 8 20.19 -13.62 25.94
C ASP A 8 18.91 -12.77 25.85
N LEU A 9 18.82 -11.70 26.66
CA LEU A 9 17.71 -10.75 26.59
C LEU A 9 17.66 -10.02 25.23
N ILE A 10 18.80 -9.54 24.73
CA ILE A 10 18.87 -8.81 23.46
C ILE A 10 18.55 -9.74 22.28
N VAL A 11 19.12 -10.95 22.26
CA VAL A 11 18.86 -11.96 21.21
C VAL A 11 17.39 -12.37 21.22
N GLY A 12 16.78 -12.56 22.39
CA GLY A 12 15.36 -12.89 22.53
C GLY A 12 14.41 -11.82 21.95
N GLN A 13 14.88 -10.57 21.84
CA GLN A 13 14.09 -9.45 21.30
C GLN A 13 14.30 -9.22 19.80
N GLU A 14 15.19 -9.96 19.14
CA GLU A 14 15.58 -9.70 17.74
C GLU A 14 14.38 -9.66 16.80
N ARG A 15 13.47 -10.63 16.90
CA ARG A 15 12.30 -10.72 16.02
C ARG A 15 11.38 -9.50 16.15
N GLU A 16 11.11 -9.08 17.39
CA GLU A 16 10.32 -7.89 17.66
C GLU A 16 11.03 -6.64 17.13
N ALA A 17 12.31 -6.47 17.46
CA ALA A 17 13.11 -5.34 17.00
C ALA A 17 13.09 -5.21 15.47
N ILE A 18 13.27 -6.32 14.73
CA ILE A 18 13.19 -6.33 13.27
C ILE A 18 11.83 -5.86 12.77
N ILE A 19 10.72 -6.42 13.28
CA ILE A 19 9.37 -6.04 12.85
C ILE A 19 9.15 -4.55 13.11
N ARG A 20 9.48 -4.07 14.30
CA ARG A 20 9.26 -2.67 14.69
C ARG A 20 10.10 -1.70 13.86
N THR A 21 11.37 -2.01 13.63
CA THR A 21 12.26 -1.20 12.79
C THR A 21 11.76 -1.13 11.35
N LEU A 22 11.37 -2.27 10.76
CA LEU A 22 10.86 -2.29 9.39
C LEU A 22 9.50 -1.58 9.27
N ALA A 23 8.62 -1.69 10.28
CA ALA A 23 7.36 -0.95 10.32
C ALA A 23 7.59 0.56 10.33
N MET A 24 8.52 1.04 11.17
CA MET A 24 8.93 2.44 11.19
C MET A 24 9.49 2.90 9.84
N MET A 25 10.39 2.12 9.24
CA MET A 25 11.02 2.42 7.95
C MET A 25 10.02 2.41 6.79
N ALA A 26 8.98 1.59 6.84
CA ALA A 26 7.93 1.56 5.82
C ALA A 26 6.96 2.73 5.98
N TYR A 27 6.53 3.00 7.22
CA TYR A 27 5.49 3.98 7.52
C TYR A 27 5.95 5.42 7.24
N ASN A 28 7.12 5.81 7.74
CA ASN A 28 7.64 7.17 7.66
C ASN A 28 7.70 7.72 6.21
N PRO A 29 8.32 7.03 5.24
CA PRO A 29 8.36 7.48 3.86
C PRO A 29 7.02 7.29 3.12
N ALA A 30 6.19 6.32 3.52
CA ALA A 30 4.94 6.02 2.83
C ALA A 30 3.84 7.05 3.13
N ILE A 31 3.58 7.32 4.41
CA ILE A 31 2.46 8.17 4.86
C ILE A 31 2.71 8.94 6.17
N GLY A 32 3.91 8.88 6.77
CA GLY A 32 4.17 9.47 8.10
C GLY A 32 3.83 10.97 8.23
N ARG A 33 3.87 11.73 7.14
CA ARG A 33 3.50 13.17 7.11
C ARG A 33 1.99 13.42 7.02
N VAL A 34 1.22 12.40 6.64
CA VAL A 34 -0.23 12.50 6.38
C VAL A 34 -1.04 12.08 7.61
N LEU A 35 -0.49 11.25 8.48
CA LEU A 35 -1.17 10.68 9.64
C LEU A 35 -0.88 11.43 10.95
N GLU A 36 -1.74 11.19 11.94
CA GLU A 36 -1.64 11.75 13.29
C GLU A 36 -0.32 11.41 14.01
N ARG A 37 0.03 12.24 15.01
CA ARG A 37 1.20 11.99 15.89
C ARG A 37 1.04 10.65 16.62
N GLY A 38 2.13 9.92 16.77
CA GLY A 38 2.13 8.59 17.40
C GLY A 38 1.68 7.45 16.47
N GLY A 39 1.25 7.74 15.23
CA GLY A 39 0.83 6.70 14.30
C GLY A 39 1.93 5.69 13.92
N VAL A 40 3.21 6.05 14.03
CA VAL A 40 4.33 5.11 13.81
C VAL A 40 4.30 3.96 14.82
N GLU A 41 4.18 4.28 16.11
CA GLU A 41 4.17 3.29 17.19
C GLU A 41 2.95 2.39 17.07
N ARG A 42 1.77 2.98 16.86
CA ARG A 42 0.53 2.22 16.66
C ARG A 42 0.59 1.31 15.44
N PHE A 43 1.21 1.76 14.35
CA PHE A 43 1.39 0.94 13.15
C PHE A 43 2.36 -0.22 13.43
N SER A 44 3.43 0.05 14.17
CA SER A 44 4.40 -0.95 14.63
C SER A 44 3.71 -2.04 15.47
N ASP A 45 2.87 -1.65 16.43
CA ASP A 45 2.07 -2.58 17.24
C ASP A 45 1.10 -3.40 16.37
N LEU A 46 0.41 -2.76 15.42
CA LEU A 46 -0.44 -3.46 14.48
C LEU A 46 0.34 -4.51 13.66
N MET A 47 1.56 -4.19 13.21
CA MET A 47 2.40 -5.15 12.47
C MET A 47 2.88 -6.30 13.34
N MET A 48 3.20 -6.05 14.62
CA MET A 48 3.52 -7.09 15.60
C MET A 48 2.37 -8.09 15.78
N GLU A 49 1.13 -7.63 15.74
CA GLU A 49 -0.06 -8.49 15.80
C GLU A 49 -0.40 -9.16 14.47
N THR A 50 -0.15 -8.49 13.35
CA THR A 50 -0.55 -8.94 12.01
C THR A 50 0.40 -10.00 11.47
N ILE A 51 1.72 -9.80 11.61
CA ILE A 51 2.74 -10.67 11.02
C ILE A 51 2.61 -12.14 11.46
N PRO A 52 2.42 -12.47 12.75
CA PRO A 52 2.26 -13.86 13.19
C PRO A 52 1.08 -14.60 12.53
N LYS A 53 0.06 -13.88 12.05
CA LYS A 53 -1.08 -14.50 11.35
C LYS A 53 -0.69 -15.15 10.02
N PHE A 54 0.39 -14.69 9.40
CA PHE A 54 0.93 -15.30 8.18
C PHE A 54 1.75 -16.58 8.44
N TYR A 55 1.89 -17.01 9.70
CA TYR A 55 2.74 -18.13 10.04
C TYR A 55 1.94 -19.42 9.86
N GLY A 56 2.50 -20.39 9.13
CA GLY A 56 1.83 -21.65 8.82
C GLY A 56 1.35 -21.73 7.37
N LEU A 57 0.16 -22.29 7.14
CA LEU A 57 -0.37 -22.47 5.79
C LEU A 57 -0.86 -21.13 5.21
N VAL A 58 -0.20 -20.70 4.14
CA VAL A 58 -0.57 -19.49 3.41
C VAL A 58 -1.22 -19.89 2.09
N THR A 59 -2.51 -19.55 1.96
CA THR A 59 -3.27 -19.61 0.70
C THR A 59 -3.61 -18.18 0.26
N PRO A 60 -3.98 -17.98 -1.02
CA PRO A 60 -4.47 -16.68 -1.48
C PRO A 60 -5.60 -16.13 -0.59
N ASP A 61 -6.65 -16.92 -0.33
CA ASP A 61 -7.78 -16.50 0.51
C ASP A 61 -7.36 -16.15 1.94
N HIS A 62 -6.39 -16.88 2.49
CA HIS A 62 -5.85 -16.58 3.81
C HIS A 62 -5.12 -15.23 3.82
N PHE A 63 -4.29 -14.99 2.80
CA PHE A 63 -3.58 -13.73 2.65
C PHE A 63 -4.55 -12.56 2.52
N GLU A 64 -5.54 -12.66 1.64
CA GLU A 64 -6.55 -11.63 1.40
C GLU A 64 -7.32 -11.28 2.67
N ARG A 65 -7.70 -12.28 3.46
CA ARG A 65 -8.40 -12.07 4.73
C ARG A 65 -7.54 -11.29 5.73
N ILE A 66 -6.29 -11.71 5.96
CA ILE A 66 -5.40 -11.02 6.90
C ILE A 66 -5.12 -9.59 6.42
N HIS A 67 -4.90 -9.42 5.11
CA HIS A 67 -4.64 -8.12 4.50
C HIS A 67 -5.82 -7.16 4.67
N ALA A 68 -7.03 -7.63 4.36
CA ALA A 68 -8.26 -6.86 4.51
C ALA A 68 -8.51 -6.49 5.98
N GLU A 69 -8.36 -7.45 6.92
CA GLU A 69 -8.47 -7.18 8.35
C GLU A 69 -7.50 -6.08 8.80
N ALA A 70 -6.24 -6.13 8.34
CA ALA A 70 -5.24 -5.12 8.68
C ALA A 70 -5.56 -3.74 8.09
N CYS A 71 -6.05 -3.67 6.85
CA CYS A 71 -6.52 -2.43 6.24
C CYS A 71 -7.73 -1.84 7.00
N GLU A 72 -8.70 -2.67 7.36
CA GLU A 72 -9.90 -2.26 8.11
C GLU A 72 -9.56 -1.77 9.52
N ARG A 73 -8.57 -2.40 10.18
CA ARG A 73 -8.01 -1.89 11.44
C ARG A 73 -7.32 -0.55 11.26
N LEU A 74 -6.55 -0.36 10.18
CA LEU A 74 -5.97 0.95 9.88
C LEU A 74 -7.04 2.03 9.68
N LEU A 75 -8.08 1.73 8.90
CA LEU A 75 -9.18 2.66 8.61
C LEU A 75 -9.97 3.08 9.86
N SER A 76 -10.25 2.11 10.74
CA SER A 76 -11.02 2.34 11.97
C SER A 76 -10.20 3.00 13.08
N SER A 77 -8.89 2.77 13.10
CA SER A 77 -8.05 3.12 14.25
C SER A 77 -7.21 4.36 14.03
N PHE A 78 -6.87 4.70 12.79
CA PHE A 78 -5.95 5.79 12.46
C PHE A 78 -6.68 6.97 11.85
N LYS A 79 -6.11 8.15 12.03
CA LYS A 79 -6.59 9.39 11.43
C LYS A 79 -5.47 10.16 10.73
N THR A 80 -5.87 11.04 9.82
CA THR A 80 -4.92 12.00 9.22
C THR A 80 -4.41 12.98 10.28
N ALA A 81 -3.35 13.71 9.97
CA ALA A 81 -2.86 14.82 10.79
C ALA A 81 -3.92 15.93 10.99
N ARG A 82 -4.98 15.94 10.17
CA ARG A 82 -6.14 16.82 10.27
C ARG A 82 -7.33 16.17 11.00
N ASN A 83 -7.12 15.02 11.65
CA ASN A 83 -8.14 14.26 12.38
C ASN A 83 -9.27 13.72 11.46
N GLU A 84 -9.00 13.52 10.17
CA GLU A 84 -9.94 12.97 9.19
C GLU A 84 -9.80 11.45 9.10
N THR A 85 -10.88 10.78 8.68
CA THR A 85 -10.88 9.34 8.40
C THR A 85 -10.00 9.03 7.19
N LEU A 86 -9.31 7.89 7.24
CA LEU A 86 -8.51 7.41 6.11
C LEU A 86 -9.38 6.80 5.01
N SER A 87 -8.95 6.99 3.78
CA SER A 87 -9.40 6.20 2.63
C SER A 87 -8.71 4.83 2.59
N TYR A 88 -9.29 3.87 1.88
CA TYR A 88 -8.68 2.55 1.68
C TYR A 88 -7.32 2.66 0.98
N GLY A 89 -7.20 3.55 -0.01
CA GLY A 89 -5.94 3.86 -0.69
C GLY A 89 -4.84 4.36 0.25
N GLN A 90 -5.19 5.14 1.28
CA GLN A 90 -4.23 5.58 2.31
C GLN A 90 -3.85 4.44 3.27
N ALA A 91 -4.82 3.62 3.68
CA ALA A 91 -4.60 2.52 4.62
C ALA A 91 -3.75 1.39 4.03
N GLN A 92 -3.98 1.00 2.76
CA GLN A 92 -3.22 -0.09 2.13
C GLN A 92 -1.73 0.22 1.97
N LYS A 93 -1.37 1.49 1.76
CA LYS A 93 -0.01 1.87 1.36
C LYS A 93 1.06 1.49 2.39
N PRO A 94 0.98 1.89 3.68
CA PRO A 94 1.98 1.52 4.67
C PRO A 94 2.06 0.01 4.86
N LEU A 95 0.92 -0.70 4.84
CA LEU A 95 0.86 -2.16 4.96
C LEU A 95 1.61 -2.83 3.81
N ASN A 96 1.34 -2.42 2.56
CA ASN A 96 1.95 -3.03 1.39
C ASN A 96 3.44 -2.70 1.28
N VAL A 97 3.85 -1.47 1.64
CA VAL A 97 5.28 -1.13 1.71
C VAL A 97 5.96 -1.97 2.78
N PHE A 98 5.34 -2.12 3.96
CA PHE A 98 5.89 -2.95 5.03
C PHE A 98 6.02 -4.42 4.62
N LEU A 99 4.95 -5.03 4.13
CA LEU A 99 4.94 -6.44 3.71
C LEU A 99 5.98 -6.70 2.62
N LYS A 100 6.15 -5.76 1.69
CA LYS A 100 7.20 -5.85 0.68
C LYS A 100 8.60 -5.84 1.29
N VAL A 101 8.90 -4.90 2.18
CA VAL A 101 10.23 -4.82 2.81
C VAL A 101 10.48 -6.04 3.70
N TYR A 102 9.48 -6.45 4.48
CA TYR A 102 9.57 -7.58 5.40
C TYR A 102 9.71 -8.92 4.66
N VAL A 103 8.84 -9.17 3.69
CA VAL A 103 8.75 -10.46 2.99
C VAL A 103 9.69 -10.52 1.78
N ASP A 104 9.57 -9.58 0.83
CA ASP A 104 10.36 -9.66 -0.42
C ASP A 104 11.82 -9.26 -0.19
N TRP A 105 12.09 -8.15 0.50
CA TRP A 105 13.47 -7.68 0.63
C TRP A 105 14.23 -8.40 1.76
N ALA A 106 13.64 -8.49 2.94
CA ALA A 106 14.29 -9.10 4.11
C ALA A 106 14.13 -10.63 4.19
N LYS A 107 13.34 -11.24 3.29
CA LYS A 107 13.06 -12.69 3.26
C LYS A 107 12.57 -13.24 4.60
N ARG A 108 11.73 -12.47 5.30
CA ARG A 108 11.10 -12.83 6.59
C ARG A 108 9.66 -13.32 6.40
N PRO A 109 9.08 -14.09 7.33
CA PRO A 109 9.64 -14.53 8.63
C PRO A 109 10.85 -15.44 8.51
N GLU A 110 10.76 -16.40 7.60
CA GLU A 110 11.84 -17.30 7.18
C GLU A 110 11.77 -17.47 5.65
N PRO A 111 12.89 -17.76 4.97
CA PRO A 111 12.93 -17.77 3.50
C PRO A 111 11.88 -18.68 2.83
N PRO A 112 11.64 -19.93 3.29
CA PRO A 112 10.64 -20.80 2.65
C PRO A 112 9.20 -20.26 2.73
N LEU A 113 8.86 -19.62 3.85
CA LEU A 113 7.55 -18.99 4.01
C LEU A 113 7.46 -17.69 3.19
N ALA A 114 8.55 -16.91 3.17
CA ALA A 114 8.63 -15.69 2.38
C ALA A 114 8.43 -15.96 0.88
N GLU A 115 9.03 -17.02 0.34
CA GLU A 115 8.86 -17.44 -1.06
C GLU A 115 7.40 -17.75 -1.41
N LYS A 116 6.64 -18.33 -0.48
CA LYS A 116 5.20 -18.59 -0.66
C LYS A 116 4.36 -17.32 -0.59
N LEU A 117 4.78 -16.35 0.24
CA LEU A 117 4.08 -15.08 0.43
C LEU A 117 4.31 -14.09 -0.72
N ILE A 118 5.52 -14.06 -1.31
CA ILE A 118 5.90 -13.12 -2.39
C ILE A 118 4.86 -13.02 -3.53
N PRO A 119 4.39 -14.12 -4.14
CA PRO A 119 3.40 -14.03 -5.22
C PRO A 119 2.04 -13.52 -4.73
N LEU A 120 1.74 -13.64 -3.43
CA LEU A 120 0.49 -13.21 -2.83
C LEU A 120 0.51 -11.75 -2.39
N LEU A 121 1.68 -11.12 -2.25
CA LEU A 121 1.78 -9.74 -1.84
C LEU A 121 0.94 -8.81 -2.74
N HIS A 122 0.47 -7.71 -2.16
CA HIS A 122 -0.13 -6.61 -2.90
C HIS A 122 0.88 -5.54 -3.27
N CYS A 123 0.64 -4.90 -4.42
CA CYS A 123 1.42 -3.76 -4.86
C CYS A 123 0.95 -2.51 -4.09
N PRO A 124 1.86 -1.77 -3.43
CA PRO A 124 1.48 -0.51 -2.81
C PRO A 124 1.06 0.48 -3.90
N LEU A 125 -0.19 0.94 -3.85
CA LEU A 125 -0.64 1.97 -4.80
C LEU A 125 -0.07 3.34 -4.43
N ASP A 126 0.36 4.07 -5.45
CA ASP A 126 0.72 5.49 -5.40
C ASP A 126 0.38 6.15 -6.74
N SER A 127 0.35 7.49 -6.77
CA SER A 127 -0.06 8.21 -7.98
C SER A 127 0.87 7.97 -9.16
N LEU A 128 2.20 7.89 -8.93
CA LEU A 128 3.16 7.66 -10.01
C LEU A 128 2.96 6.31 -10.67
N LEU A 129 2.76 5.25 -9.88
CA LEU A 129 2.43 3.93 -10.41
C LEU A 129 1.13 3.97 -11.22
N MET A 130 0.06 4.54 -10.67
CA MET A 130 -1.24 4.53 -11.34
C MET A 130 -1.22 5.36 -12.64
N GLU A 131 -0.54 6.50 -12.64
CA GLU A 131 -0.32 7.33 -13.84
C GLU A 131 0.50 6.58 -14.90
N PHE A 132 1.57 5.92 -14.48
CA PHE A 132 2.38 5.09 -15.36
C PHE A 132 1.54 4.00 -16.01
N ILE A 133 0.75 3.26 -15.21
CA ILE A 133 -0.07 2.16 -15.73
C ILE A 133 -1.13 2.66 -16.73
N LYS A 134 -1.83 3.76 -16.43
CA LYS A 134 -2.80 4.32 -17.38
C LYS A 134 -2.14 4.74 -18.70
N ARG A 135 -0.91 5.25 -18.63
CA ARG A 135 -0.18 5.74 -19.79
C ARG A 135 0.39 4.62 -20.65
N GLU A 136 1.02 3.63 -20.04
CA GLU A 136 1.72 2.55 -20.75
C GLU A 136 0.82 1.34 -21.05
N PHE A 137 -0.25 1.15 -20.27
CA PHE A 137 -1.21 0.04 -20.40
C PHE A 137 -2.67 0.58 -20.42
N PRO A 138 -3.01 1.46 -21.38
CA PRO A 138 -4.31 2.12 -21.41
C PRO A 138 -5.49 1.16 -21.61
N GLU A 139 -5.30 0.08 -22.36
CA GLU A 139 -6.35 -0.91 -22.63
C GLU A 139 -6.69 -1.71 -21.37
N GLU A 140 -5.68 -2.19 -20.64
CA GLU A 140 -5.85 -2.88 -19.36
C GLU A 140 -6.44 -1.94 -18.32
N TYR A 141 -5.95 -0.70 -18.27
CA TYR A 141 -6.51 0.32 -17.40
C TYR A 141 -8.00 0.54 -17.65
N GLU A 142 -8.43 0.71 -18.91
CA GLU A 142 -9.85 0.88 -19.22
C GLU A 142 -10.68 -0.36 -18.89
N ARG A 143 -10.12 -1.55 -19.14
CA ARG A 143 -10.76 -2.83 -18.86
C ARG A 143 -11.05 -3.04 -17.37
N PHE A 144 -10.09 -2.78 -16.49
CA PHE A 144 -10.23 -3.03 -15.05
C PHE A 144 -10.73 -1.81 -14.27
N ILE A 145 -10.23 -0.62 -14.58
CA ILE A 145 -10.40 0.58 -13.74
C ILE A 145 -11.39 1.56 -14.35
N GLY A 146 -11.22 1.91 -15.64
CA GLY A 146 -11.99 2.96 -16.30
C GLY A 146 -13.50 2.73 -16.23
N GLY A 147 -13.94 1.53 -16.58
CA GLY A 147 -15.36 1.14 -16.51
C GLY A 147 -15.92 1.13 -15.08
N LEU A 148 -15.15 0.61 -14.12
CA LEU A 148 -15.56 0.58 -12.71
C LEU A 148 -15.73 1.99 -12.14
N ARG A 149 -14.76 2.87 -12.40
CA ARG A 149 -14.80 4.26 -11.95
C ARG A 149 -16.00 5.02 -12.52
N ARG A 150 -16.29 4.87 -13.83
CA ARG A 150 -17.46 5.48 -14.46
C ARG A 150 -18.75 5.05 -13.79
N ARG A 151 -18.94 3.75 -13.57
CA ARG A 151 -20.13 3.21 -12.88
C ARG A 151 -20.29 3.76 -11.46
N GLN A 152 -19.20 3.88 -10.70
CA GLN A 152 -19.24 4.47 -9.36
C GLN A 152 -19.65 5.94 -9.39
N ILE A 153 -19.09 6.72 -10.32
CA ILE A 153 -19.45 8.14 -10.51
C ILE A 153 -20.94 8.26 -10.87
N GLU A 154 -21.42 7.47 -11.83
CA GLU A 154 -22.81 7.47 -12.26
C GLU A 154 -23.77 7.08 -11.14
N HIS A 155 -23.42 6.06 -10.35
CA HIS A 155 -24.21 5.63 -9.21
C HIS A 155 -24.35 6.73 -8.14
N ILE A 156 -23.24 7.38 -7.77
CA ILE A 156 -23.24 8.48 -6.79
C ILE A 156 -24.00 9.69 -7.35
N ALA A 157 -23.78 10.02 -8.63
CA ALA A 157 -24.48 11.11 -9.32
C ALA A 157 -25.99 10.90 -9.29
N GLY A 158 -26.47 9.70 -9.62
CA GLY A 158 -27.88 9.33 -9.55
C GLY A 158 -28.46 9.42 -8.14
N ARG A 159 -27.70 8.95 -7.13
CA ARG A 159 -28.15 9.02 -5.72
C ARG A 159 -28.22 10.43 -5.16
N LEU A 160 -27.34 11.33 -5.59
CA LEU A 160 -27.27 12.70 -5.10
C LEU A 160 -28.02 13.71 -5.99
N GLY A 161 -28.59 13.27 -7.12
CA GLY A 161 -29.22 14.17 -8.10
C GLY A 161 -28.23 15.18 -8.70
N GLN A 162 -26.94 14.83 -8.75
CA GLN A 162 -25.87 15.70 -9.26
C GLN A 162 -25.35 15.20 -10.60
N SER A 163 -24.67 16.07 -11.36
CA SER A 163 -24.05 15.64 -12.61
C SER A 163 -22.85 14.72 -12.36
N PRO A 164 -22.58 13.72 -13.23
CA PRO A 164 -21.37 12.89 -13.16
C PRO A 164 -20.08 13.72 -13.12
N LYS A 165 -20.04 14.85 -13.82
CA LYS A 165 -18.88 15.77 -13.82
C LYS A 165 -18.66 16.42 -12.46
N THR A 166 -19.73 16.77 -11.75
CA THR A 166 -19.66 17.32 -10.39
C THR A 166 -19.09 16.29 -9.43
N ILE A 167 -19.59 15.05 -9.50
CA ILE A 167 -19.10 13.94 -8.66
C ILE A 167 -17.63 13.62 -8.97
N ALA A 168 -17.27 13.52 -10.25
CA ALA A 168 -15.88 13.26 -10.65
C ALA A 168 -14.91 14.30 -10.09
N ARG A 169 -15.31 15.59 -10.09
CA ARG A 169 -14.51 16.66 -9.48
C ARG A 169 -14.44 16.55 -7.97
N ALA A 170 -15.53 16.18 -7.31
CA ALA A 170 -15.60 16.02 -5.86
C ALA A 170 -14.79 14.82 -5.34
N MET A 171 -14.68 13.74 -6.13
CA MET A 171 -13.83 12.59 -5.85
C MET A 171 -12.33 12.93 -5.90
N GLY A 172 -11.97 14.09 -6.45
CA GLY A 172 -10.60 14.59 -6.51
C GLY A 172 -9.79 13.99 -7.66
N ASP A 173 -8.47 14.13 -7.55
CA ASP A 173 -7.54 13.57 -8.52
C ASP A 173 -7.73 12.06 -8.64
N GLU A 174 -7.77 11.60 -9.90
CA GLU A 174 -7.99 10.23 -10.24
C GLU A 174 -7.03 9.25 -9.59
N PHE A 175 -5.79 9.69 -9.41
CA PHE A 175 -4.72 8.89 -8.84
C PHE A 175 -4.40 9.29 -7.40
N SER A 176 -5.26 10.10 -6.77
CA SER A 176 -5.16 10.34 -5.34
C SER A 176 -5.60 9.11 -4.56
N LEU A 177 -4.81 8.74 -3.55
CA LEU A 177 -5.17 7.67 -2.62
C LEU A 177 -6.49 7.93 -1.89
N THR A 178 -6.86 9.20 -1.69
CA THR A 178 -8.14 9.59 -1.09
C THR A 178 -9.35 9.18 -1.93
N ALA A 179 -9.17 9.01 -3.24
CA ALA A 179 -10.22 8.60 -4.18
C ALA A 179 -10.36 7.08 -4.29
N ILE A 180 -9.48 6.29 -3.66
CA ILE A 180 -9.45 4.83 -3.79
C ILE A 180 -10.22 4.17 -2.64
N ASN A 181 -11.37 3.59 -2.98
CA ASN A 181 -12.13 2.70 -2.09
C ASN A 181 -11.64 1.24 -2.22
N LYS A 182 -12.20 0.33 -1.41
CA LYS A 182 -11.81 -1.09 -1.38
C LYS A 182 -11.99 -1.77 -2.74
N GLU A 183 -13.09 -1.50 -3.43
CA GLU A 183 -13.42 -2.10 -4.73
C GLU A 183 -12.42 -1.67 -5.82
N LEU A 184 -12.15 -0.36 -5.93
CA LEU A 184 -11.13 0.17 -6.84
C LEU A 184 -9.74 -0.36 -6.50
N TYR A 185 -9.42 -0.46 -5.20
CA TYR A 185 -8.16 -1.01 -4.76
C TYR A 185 -7.96 -2.45 -5.25
N LEU A 186 -8.96 -3.32 -5.08
CA LEU A 186 -8.88 -4.72 -5.52
C LEU A 186 -8.77 -4.81 -7.05
N ALA A 187 -9.54 -4.01 -7.79
CA ALA A 187 -9.42 -3.95 -9.25
C ALA A 187 -8.01 -3.53 -9.71
N TRP A 188 -7.37 -2.60 -8.99
CA TRP A 188 -5.96 -2.27 -9.24
C TRP A 188 -5.01 -3.43 -8.97
N GLN A 189 -5.23 -4.21 -7.91
CA GLN A 189 -4.41 -5.40 -7.64
C GLN A 189 -4.59 -6.47 -8.73
N GLU A 190 -5.81 -6.69 -9.20
CA GLU A 190 -6.09 -7.61 -10.32
C GLU A 190 -5.40 -7.17 -11.61
N LEU A 191 -5.49 -5.88 -11.97
CA LEU A 191 -4.78 -5.33 -13.12
C LEU A 191 -3.29 -5.59 -12.99
N LEU A 192 -2.67 -5.19 -11.87
CA LEU A 192 -1.23 -5.30 -11.68
C LEU A 192 -0.76 -6.76 -11.72
N ARG A 193 -1.53 -7.69 -11.14
CA ARG A 193 -1.25 -9.13 -11.22
C ARG A 193 -1.41 -9.67 -12.64
N SER A 194 -2.33 -9.13 -13.44
CA SER A 194 -2.49 -9.53 -14.85
C SER A 194 -1.30 -9.14 -15.72
N LEU A 195 -0.62 -8.04 -15.40
CA LEU A 195 0.60 -7.60 -16.09
C LEU A 195 1.83 -8.40 -15.64
N TYR A 196 1.93 -8.71 -14.34
CA TYR A 196 3.07 -9.43 -13.80
C TYR A 196 2.67 -10.35 -12.62
N PRO A 197 2.31 -11.62 -12.90
CA PRO A 197 1.72 -12.52 -11.90
C PRO A 197 2.75 -13.09 -10.90
N VAL A 198 4.04 -13.01 -11.20
CA VAL A 198 5.10 -13.65 -10.40
C VAL A 198 5.28 -12.98 -9.04
N LYS A 199 5.26 -11.65 -9.00
CA LYS A 199 5.30 -10.85 -7.78
C LYS A 199 4.71 -9.47 -8.05
N PRO A 200 4.04 -8.81 -7.09
CA PRO A 200 3.47 -7.48 -7.29
C PRO A 200 4.52 -6.35 -7.41
N VAL A 201 5.78 -6.67 -7.66
CA VAL A 201 6.91 -5.76 -7.47
C VAL A 201 7.31 -5.13 -8.79
N MET A 202 6.59 -4.07 -9.15
CA MET A 202 7.05 -3.09 -10.14
C MET A 202 7.13 -1.67 -9.57
N LEU A 203 6.57 -1.42 -8.37
CA LEU A 203 6.55 -0.08 -7.78
C LEU A 203 7.93 0.56 -7.70
N ASP A 204 8.97 -0.08 -7.15
CA ASP A 204 10.24 0.63 -6.94
C ASP A 204 10.93 0.93 -8.27
N ILE A 205 10.83 0.01 -9.23
CA ILE A 205 11.42 0.18 -10.56
C ILE A 205 10.72 1.34 -11.25
N ILE A 206 9.40 1.28 -11.36
CA ILE A 206 8.58 2.35 -11.95
C ILE A 206 8.84 3.67 -11.22
N TRP A 207 8.82 3.67 -9.90
CA TRP A 207 8.99 4.87 -9.09
C TRP A 207 10.38 5.49 -9.26
N VAL A 208 11.44 4.68 -9.30
CA VAL A 208 12.81 5.17 -9.53
C VAL A 208 12.94 5.79 -10.93
N HIS A 209 12.42 5.12 -11.96
CA HIS A 209 12.50 5.62 -13.33
C HIS A 209 11.60 6.84 -13.58
N GLU A 210 10.35 6.81 -13.13
CA GLU A 210 9.40 7.92 -13.32
C GLU A 210 9.81 9.15 -12.53
N ARG A 211 10.30 9.02 -11.29
CA ARG A 211 10.82 10.18 -10.55
C ARG A 211 12.02 10.82 -11.23
N ARG A 212 12.90 10.01 -11.80
CA ARG A 212 14.05 10.52 -12.55
C ARG A 212 13.58 11.30 -13.78
N ARG A 213 12.67 10.71 -14.57
CA ARG A 213 12.05 11.34 -15.74
C ARG A 213 11.40 12.69 -15.42
N LEU A 214 10.66 12.77 -14.31
CA LEU A 214 10.02 14.01 -13.86
C LEU A 214 11.03 15.09 -13.46
N ARG A 215 12.12 14.72 -12.78
CA ARG A 215 13.20 15.65 -12.42
C ARG A 215 13.93 16.19 -13.65
N GLU A 216 14.26 15.31 -14.59
CA GLU A 216 14.91 15.69 -15.85
C GLU A 216 14.02 16.65 -16.65
N SER A 217 12.72 16.34 -16.77
CA SER A 217 11.73 17.20 -17.46
C SER A 217 11.60 18.58 -16.81
N ALA A 218 11.61 18.65 -15.46
CA ALA A 218 11.54 19.91 -14.72
C ALA A 218 12.81 20.77 -14.91
N SER A 219 13.98 20.14 -15.01
CA SER A 219 15.24 20.85 -15.26
C SER A 219 15.36 21.39 -16.69
N SER A 220 14.82 20.68 -17.68
CA SER A 220 14.77 21.16 -19.08
C SER A 220 13.72 22.25 -19.31
N GLY A 221 12.69 22.34 -18.48
CA GLY A 221 11.65 23.36 -18.57
C GLY A 221 11.99 24.71 -17.93
N GLN A 222 13.11 24.83 -17.20
CA GLN A 222 13.60 26.09 -16.62
C GLN A 222 14.68 26.77 -17.48
N ALA A 223 15.02 26.20 -18.64
CA ALA A 223 16.04 26.70 -19.56
C ALA A 223 15.46 27.34 -20.85
N GLY A 224 14.17 27.68 -20.86
CA GLY A 224 13.46 28.28 -22.00
C GLY A 224 12.87 29.63 -21.68
#